data_AF-A0A8J4G2C9-F1
#
_entry.id   AF-A0A8J4G2C9-F1
#
_cell.length_a   1.000
_cell.length_b   1.000
_cell.length_c   1.000
_cell.angle_alpha   90.00
_cell.angle_beta   90.00
_cell.angle_gamma   90.00
#
_symmetry.space_group_name_H-M   'P 1'
#
loop_
_entity.id
_entity.type
_entity.pdbx_description
1 polymer ?
#
loop_
_entity_poly.entity_id
_entity_poly.type
_entity_poly.pdbx_seq_one_letter_code
_entity_poly.pdbx_strand_id
1 'polypeptide(L)'
;MKRRTAPKARDQFNEEATIGRRRQNVRFESSRQRDVNLRDRRLKVELSGIGASQLSQAALVSLGPDVLAERVKKLIAALQTPQVDLLGVLQQLATLLSTGLHEVVEAAVAGQVVPLLTAILQRRDSQLPPGSTRAAACALELMASASMTAALAVRPAVPVLASQLTAAVAELGSGAAATAAVDRDAALLEAAQLAAPFGAMAGWGYELQDCLTEAGVGSVLLQLLLTTIECAADRASPAVDAVAQVAAGDVALQAQLALLQPGPDPPEVHCCSTALWAVGMLIRDRGDAIASLVAQPALLAGLRRVLLAPTPYPELLRGVAWLVAFCSSVDWPAVIKHLVDDGGLLPGLLLSSMRVARYAAILNGDDPILEEAAKPLHRTLLPLLLAAANIAADPGHTLRVLAELQAPRPLPPGLTATAMQMLLACLQGNVPHRRIHASAAGLMAALAGGARRAGPVEVDVLRKALAEAGVTPVLVELLRGRSMDLRREAAAALAVMTEGAVECDDSRLGRLAMLRTLGVSGKEDQQRVLAAFIDLLRSSIPDAVHAALRFVAVVLRELKGARRLVEELDGIDALEAAQEGRSGLDAPSLQAWAQELVDEYYGIDCEDQEEEDDDDELRETIKYGQDG
;
A
#
# COMPACT_ATOMS: atom_id res chain seq x y z
N MET A 1 -19.16 -39.13 -18.06
CA MET A 1 -19.01 -37.70 -18.40
C MET A 1 -18.53 -36.95 -17.16
N LYS A 2 -17.21 -36.93 -16.92
CA LYS A 2 -16.62 -36.18 -15.80
C LYS A 2 -16.81 -34.68 -16.06
N ARG A 3 -17.43 -33.96 -15.12
CA ARG A 3 -17.54 -32.50 -15.17
C ARG A 3 -16.16 -31.91 -14.92
N ARG A 4 -15.35 -31.76 -15.97
CA ARG A 4 -14.18 -30.86 -15.92
C ARG A 4 -14.70 -29.48 -15.55
N THR A 5 -14.16 -28.87 -14.51
CA THR A 5 -14.40 -27.44 -14.24
C THR A 5 -14.07 -26.69 -15.51
N ALA A 6 -15.01 -25.86 -15.97
CA ALA A 6 -14.81 -25.11 -17.21
C ALA A 6 -13.56 -24.23 -17.05
N PRO A 7 -12.67 -24.13 -18.06
CA PRO A 7 -11.49 -23.26 -18.02
C PRO A 7 -11.78 -21.84 -17.52
N LYS A 8 -12.98 -21.33 -17.87
CA LYS A 8 -13.52 -20.04 -17.41
C LYS A 8 -13.57 -19.86 -15.89
N ALA A 9 -13.84 -20.91 -15.11
CA ALA A 9 -13.88 -20.83 -13.65
C ALA A 9 -12.48 -20.67 -13.04
N ARG A 10 -11.44 -21.23 -13.67
CA ARG A 10 -10.04 -21.07 -13.28
C ARG A 10 -9.56 -19.64 -13.56
N ASP A 11 -9.95 -19.08 -14.71
CA ASP A 11 -9.61 -17.70 -15.08
C ASP A 11 -10.35 -16.65 -14.26
N GLN A 12 -11.60 -16.89 -13.89
CA GLN A 12 -12.33 -16.00 -12.99
C GLN A 12 -11.70 -15.95 -11.60
N PHE A 13 -11.25 -17.10 -11.06
CA PHE A 13 -10.51 -17.11 -9.79
C PHE A 13 -9.16 -16.38 -9.91
N ASN A 14 -8.48 -16.48 -11.06
CA ASN A 14 -7.24 -15.73 -11.33
C ASN A 14 -7.46 -14.22 -11.24
N GLU A 15 -8.54 -13.71 -11.83
CA GLU A 15 -8.87 -12.28 -11.83
C GLU A 15 -9.34 -11.81 -10.45
N GLU A 16 -10.27 -12.53 -9.83
CA GLU A 16 -10.83 -12.19 -8.52
C GLU A 16 -9.78 -12.27 -7.42
N ALA A 17 -8.87 -13.25 -7.44
CA ALA A 17 -7.77 -13.33 -6.49
C ALA A 17 -6.77 -12.18 -6.67
N THR A 18 -6.43 -11.82 -7.93
CA THR A 18 -5.45 -10.76 -8.18
C THR A 18 -6.02 -9.37 -7.88
N ILE A 19 -7.26 -9.10 -8.27
CA ILE A 19 -7.96 -7.82 -7.99
C ILE A 19 -8.35 -7.74 -6.51
N GLY A 20 -8.91 -8.81 -5.95
CA GLY A 20 -9.30 -8.92 -4.55
C GLY A 20 -8.11 -8.75 -3.60
N ARG A 21 -6.97 -9.38 -3.89
CA ARG A 21 -5.72 -9.22 -3.11
C ARG A 21 -5.22 -7.77 -3.13
N ARG A 22 -5.25 -7.11 -4.30
CA ARG A 22 -4.86 -5.69 -4.42
C ARG A 22 -5.73 -4.80 -3.53
N ARG A 23 -7.06 -4.94 -3.60
CA ARG A 23 -8.00 -4.16 -2.76
C ARG A 23 -7.86 -4.49 -1.27
N GLN A 24 -7.68 -5.76 -0.92
CA GLN A 24 -7.50 -6.17 0.48
C GLN A 24 -6.19 -5.64 1.07
N ASN A 25 -5.07 -5.70 0.33
CA ASN A 25 -3.80 -5.14 0.77
C ASN A 25 -3.91 -3.63 0.99
N VAL A 26 -4.51 -2.91 0.04
CA VAL A 26 -4.80 -1.47 0.14
C VAL A 26 -5.65 -1.15 1.38
N ARG A 27 -6.73 -1.89 1.63
CA ARG A 27 -7.62 -1.70 2.79
C ARG A 27 -6.92 -1.97 4.11
N PHE A 28 -6.25 -3.12 4.23
CA PHE A 28 -5.63 -3.57 5.48
C PHE A 28 -4.46 -2.66 5.90
N GLU A 29 -3.66 -2.21 4.93
CA GLU A 29 -2.51 -1.37 5.20
C GLU A 29 -2.87 0.12 5.40
N SER A 30 -3.92 0.62 4.73
CA SER A 30 -4.32 2.02 4.86
C SER A 30 -5.10 2.33 6.14
N SER A 31 -6.06 1.48 6.55
CA SER A 31 -7.10 1.90 7.50
C SER A 31 -6.66 1.96 8.97
N ARG A 32 -5.72 1.12 9.42
CA ARG A 32 -5.27 1.14 10.84
C ARG A 32 -3.99 1.95 11.04
N GLN A 33 -3.09 1.94 10.06
CA GLN A 33 -1.75 2.54 10.22
C GLN A 33 -1.69 4.02 9.83
N ARG A 34 -2.57 4.53 8.97
CA ARG A 34 -2.60 5.98 8.67
C ARG A 34 -3.27 6.76 9.77
N ASP A 35 -4.45 6.32 10.20
CA ASP A 35 -5.26 7.07 11.14
C ASP A 35 -4.55 7.24 12.49
N VAL A 36 -3.85 6.20 12.97
CA VAL A 36 -3.07 6.28 14.22
C VAL A 36 -1.85 7.21 14.08
N ASN A 37 -1.10 7.14 12.98
CA ASN A 37 0.16 7.90 12.85
C ASN A 37 -0.05 9.38 12.47
N LEU A 38 -1.01 9.67 11.59
CA LEU A 38 -1.38 11.05 11.28
C LEU A 38 -1.97 11.71 12.52
N ARG A 39 -2.81 10.99 13.28
CA ARG A 39 -3.33 11.44 14.57
C ARG A 39 -2.23 11.72 15.58
N ASP A 40 -1.29 10.80 15.81
CA ASP A 40 -0.20 10.99 16.77
C ASP A 40 0.67 12.21 16.42
N ARG A 41 0.99 12.41 15.14
CA ARG A 41 1.73 13.61 14.69
C ARG A 41 0.92 14.89 14.79
N ARG A 42 -0.34 14.89 14.37
CA ARG A 42 -1.26 16.04 14.52
C ARG A 42 -1.37 16.46 15.98
N LEU A 43 -1.58 15.47 16.85
CA LEU A 43 -1.62 15.68 18.29
C LEU A 43 -0.31 16.27 18.82
N LYS A 44 0.85 15.79 18.41
CA LYS A 44 2.15 16.36 18.82
C LYS A 44 2.35 17.80 18.36
N VAL A 45 2.01 18.13 17.11
CA VAL A 45 2.10 19.50 16.58
C VAL A 45 1.14 20.44 17.32
N GLU A 46 -0.11 20.03 17.52
CA GLU A 46 -1.09 20.84 18.24
C GLU A 46 -0.70 21.00 19.71
N LEU A 47 -0.38 19.90 20.42
CA LEU A 47 0.02 19.97 21.84
C LEU A 47 1.30 20.77 22.07
N SER A 48 2.24 20.76 21.11
CA SER A 48 3.48 21.58 21.20
C SER A 48 3.22 23.06 20.92
N GLY A 49 2.33 23.41 19.99
CA GLY A 49 1.94 24.81 19.73
C GLY A 49 1.08 25.44 20.82
N ILE A 50 0.46 24.61 21.67
CA ILE A 50 -0.53 25.03 22.69
C ILE A 50 0.11 25.30 24.07
N GLY A 51 1.41 25.04 24.27
CA GLY A 51 2.08 25.33 25.55
C GLY A 51 1.67 24.36 26.68
N ALA A 52 1.44 23.08 26.34
CA ALA A 52 1.07 22.03 27.28
C ALA A 52 2.17 21.80 28.34
N SER A 53 2.09 22.53 29.45
CA SER A 53 3.07 22.48 30.54
C SER A 53 2.62 21.72 31.79
N GLN A 54 1.42 21.11 31.83
CA GLN A 54 0.94 20.54 33.10
C GLN A 54 0.39 19.11 33.11
N LEU A 55 -0.01 18.50 31.99
CA LEU A 55 -0.49 17.10 32.01
C LEU A 55 -0.05 16.35 30.76
N SER A 56 0.91 15.43 30.92
CA SER A 56 1.28 14.51 29.84
C SER A 56 0.14 13.52 29.59
N GLN A 57 -0.02 13.07 28.34
CA GLN A 57 -1.00 12.03 27.97
C GLN A 57 -0.83 10.76 28.83
N ALA A 58 0.42 10.40 29.15
CA ALA A 58 0.73 9.28 30.05
C ALA A 58 0.18 9.49 31.47
N ALA A 59 0.28 10.72 32.01
CA ALA A 59 -0.31 11.05 33.30
C ALA A 59 -1.84 10.97 33.26
N LEU A 60 -2.48 11.39 32.16
CA LEU A 60 -3.93 11.28 32.01
C LEU A 60 -4.40 9.82 31.97
N VAL A 61 -3.72 8.96 31.21
CA VAL A 61 -4.06 7.53 31.14
C VAL A 61 -4.00 6.85 32.52
N SER A 62 -3.09 7.29 33.39
CA SER A 62 -2.98 6.75 34.75
C SER A 62 -4.14 7.08 35.69
N LEU A 63 -5.00 8.05 35.34
CA LEU A 63 -6.15 8.46 36.16
C LEU A 63 -7.34 7.49 36.06
N GLY A 64 -7.33 6.59 35.07
CA GLY A 64 -8.43 5.64 34.81
C GLY A 64 -9.59 6.23 34.00
N PRO A 65 -10.34 5.39 33.27
CA PRO A 65 -11.35 5.83 32.31
C PRO A 65 -12.52 6.60 32.95
N ASP A 66 -12.99 6.18 34.12
CA ASP A 66 -14.13 6.82 34.81
C ASP A 66 -13.82 8.27 35.21
N VAL A 67 -12.61 8.52 35.72
CA VAL A 67 -12.17 9.87 36.12
C VAL A 67 -12.07 10.78 34.90
N LEU A 68 -11.59 10.26 33.78
CA LEU A 68 -11.48 11.01 32.53
C LEU A 68 -12.87 11.30 31.94
N ALA A 69 -13.80 10.34 31.98
CA ALA A 69 -15.19 10.53 31.57
C ALA A 69 -15.89 11.62 32.40
N GLU A 70 -15.70 11.63 33.73
CA GLU A 70 -16.22 12.70 34.60
C GLU A 70 -15.59 14.07 34.30
N ARG A 71 -14.29 14.11 33.95
CA ARG A 71 -13.65 15.35 33.50
C ARG A 71 -14.26 15.87 32.20
N VAL A 72 -14.58 15.00 31.25
CA VAL A 72 -15.29 15.38 30.02
C VAL A 72 -16.64 16.03 30.36
N LYS A 73 -17.44 15.43 31.24
CA LYS A 73 -18.72 16.01 31.69
C LYS A 73 -18.57 17.42 32.27
N LYS A 74 -17.51 17.66 33.06
CA LYS A 74 -17.20 18.99 33.61
C LYS A 74 -16.84 20.00 32.52
N LEU A 75 -16.05 19.60 31.53
CA LEU A 75 -15.71 20.46 30.39
C LEU A 75 -16.94 20.79 29.53
N ILE A 76 -17.87 19.85 29.37
CA ILE A 76 -19.14 20.08 28.67
C ILE A 76 -19.96 21.17 29.36
N ALA A 77 -20.11 21.08 30.68
CA ALA A 77 -20.79 22.11 31.47
C ALA A 77 -20.07 23.47 31.35
N ALA A 78 -18.74 23.46 31.29
CA ALA A 78 -17.95 24.68 31.09
C ALA A 78 -18.19 25.31 29.70
N LEU A 79 -18.26 24.52 28.62
CA LEU A 79 -18.56 25.01 27.26
C LEU A 79 -19.93 25.70 27.13
N GLN A 80 -20.87 25.38 28.02
CA GLN A 80 -22.19 26.02 28.07
C GLN A 80 -22.17 27.37 28.81
N THR A 81 -21.07 27.70 29.49
CA THR A 81 -20.94 28.93 30.28
C THR A 81 -20.37 30.07 29.43
N PRO A 82 -21.04 31.24 29.35
CA PRO A 82 -20.66 32.32 28.41
C PRO A 82 -19.36 33.07 28.75
N GLN A 83 -18.83 32.94 29.97
CA GLN A 83 -17.62 33.66 30.42
C GLN A 83 -16.39 32.75 30.60
N VAL A 84 -16.42 31.53 30.07
CA VAL A 84 -15.30 30.61 30.21
C VAL A 84 -14.17 30.96 29.23
N ASP A 85 -12.93 30.62 29.60
CA ASP A 85 -11.83 30.52 28.64
C ASP A 85 -12.12 29.41 27.62
N LEU A 86 -12.84 29.78 26.57
CA LEU A 86 -13.36 28.85 25.56
C LEU A 86 -12.23 28.04 24.91
N LEU A 87 -11.13 28.71 24.56
CA LEU A 87 -9.99 28.06 23.93
C LEU A 87 -9.35 27.05 24.88
N GLY A 88 -9.10 27.44 26.14
CA GLY A 88 -8.55 26.54 27.15
C GLY A 88 -9.42 25.30 27.39
N VAL A 89 -10.75 25.47 27.43
CA VAL A 89 -11.69 24.34 27.58
C VAL A 89 -11.68 23.42 26.35
N LEU A 90 -11.68 23.98 25.13
CA LEU A 90 -11.62 23.19 23.90
C LEU A 90 -10.31 22.40 23.80
N GLN A 91 -9.19 23.01 24.17
CA GLN A 91 -7.88 22.36 24.19
C GLN A 91 -7.82 21.22 25.23
N GLN A 92 -8.38 21.43 26.42
CA GLN A 92 -8.48 20.37 27.43
C GLN A 92 -9.37 19.22 26.94
N LEU A 93 -10.48 19.52 26.26
CA LEU A 93 -11.36 18.51 25.69
C LEU A 93 -10.64 17.69 24.62
N ALA A 94 -9.96 18.34 23.67
CA ALA A 94 -9.14 17.66 22.66
C ALA A 94 -8.04 16.80 23.30
N THR A 95 -7.40 17.29 24.36
CA THR A 95 -6.37 16.54 25.10
C THR A 95 -6.95 15.29 25.80
N LEU A 96 -8.16 15.36 26.35
CA LEU A 96 -8.82 14.17 26.90
C LEU A 96 -9.21 13.17 25.81
N LEU A 97 -9.78 13.63 24.70
CA LEU A 97 -10.18 12.79 23.56
C LEU A 97 -8.97 12.15 22.86
N SER A 98 -7.78 12.77 22.95
CA SER A 98 -6.54 12.24 22.38
C SER A 98 -6.02 10.98 23.10
N THR A 99 -6.49 10.70 24.32
CA THR A 99 -6.19 9.46 25.04
C THR A 99 -6.63 8.21 24.29
N GLY A 100 -7.63 8.35 23.40
CA GLY A 100 -8.18 7.24 22.61
C GLY A 100 -9.02 6.25 23.42
N LEU A 101 -9.26 6.52 24.71
CA LEU A 101 -10.11 5.69 25.56
C LEU A 101 -11.56 5.79 25.12
N HIS A 102 -12.21 4.64 24.95
CA HIS A 102 -13.55 4.54 24.41
C HIS A 102 -14.57 5.26 25.30
N GLU A 103 -14.44 5.09 26.61
CA GLU A 103 -15.32 5.65 27.65
C GLU A 103 -15.32 7.19 27.64
N VAL A 104 -14.16 7.79 27.34
CA VAL A 104 -14.00 9.25 27.25
C VAL A 104 -14.78 9.80 26.06
N VAL A 105 -14.74 9.09 24.93
CA VAL A 105 -15.48 9.48 23.71
C VAL A 105 -16.97 9.21 23.87
N GLU A 106 -17.37 8.09 24.46
CA GLU A 106 -18.78 7.82 24.77
C GLU A 106 -19.36 8.87 25.72
N ALA A 107 -18.61 9.28 26.75
CA ALA A 107 -19.03 10.35 27.65
C ALA A 107 -19.21 11.68 26.91
N ALA A 108 -18.33 12.00 25.95
CA ALA A 108 -18.46 13.18 25.10
C ALA A 108 -19.71 13.12 24.20
N VAL A 109 -19.96 11.99 23.54
CA VAL A 109 -21.13 11.78 22.68
C VAL A 109 -22.41 11.85 23.52
N ALA A 110 -22.49 11.12 24.64
CA ALA A 110 -23.66 11.11 25.52
C ALA A 110 -23.95 12.48 26.12
N GLY A 111 -22.91 13.26 26.43
CA GLY A 111 -23.02 14.61 26.94
C GLY A 111 -23.33 15.70 25.89
N GLN A 112 -23.70 15.33 24.66
CA GLN A 112 -24.07 16.26 23.60
C GLN A 112 -22.96 17.26 23.23
N VAL A 113 -21.70 16.81 23.23
CA VAL A 113 -20.54 17.63 22.79
C VAL A 113 -20.68 18.06 21.34
N VAL A 114 -21.13 17.16 20.45
CA VAL A 114 -21.17 17.46 19.00
C VAL A 114 -22.02 18.69 18.69
N PRO A 115 -23.30 18.80 19.14
CA PRO A 115 -24.08 20.03 18.94
C PRO A 115 -23.42 21.30 19.49
N LEU A 116 -22.73 21.22 20.63
CA LEU A 116 -22.03 22.37 21.21
C LEU A 116 -20.85 22.82 20.33
N LEU A 117 -20.03 21.86 19.87
CA LEU A 117 -18.92 22.16 18.95
C LEU A 117 -19.44 22.68 17.60
N THR A 118 -20.54 22.13 17.08
CA THR A 118 -21.18 22.65 15.86
C THR A 118 -21.67 24.08 16.05
N ALA A 119 -22.30 24.40 17.18
CA ALA A 119 -22.73 25.77 17.48
C ALA A 119 -21.57 26.75 17.63
N ILE A 120 -20.42 26.30 18.16
CA ILE A 120 -19.19 27.10 18.21
C ILE A 120 -18.68 27.37 16.79
N LEU A 121 -18.60 26.34 15.94
CA LEU A 121 -18.16 26.47 14.54
C LEU A 121 -19.10 27.32 13.67
N GLN A 122 -20.34 27.58 14.10
CA GLN A 122 -21.28 28.48 13.40
C GLN A 122 -21.07 29.96 13.77
N ARG A 123 -20.33 30.27 14.84
CA ARG A 123 -20.02 31.65 15.21
C ARG A 123 -19.04 32.24 14.21
N ARG A 124 -19.09 33.56 14.01
CA ARG A 124 -18.12 34.25 13.14
C ARG A 124 -16.75 34.25 13.82
N ASP A 125 -15.67 34.16 13.05
CA ASP A 125 -14.30 34.13 13.61
C ASP A 125 -13.98 35.36 14.46
N SER A 126 -14.53 36.52 14.10
CA SER A 126 -14.41 37.75 14.89
C SER A 126 -15.04 37.69 16.29
N GLN A 127 -15.85 36.66 16.57
CA GLN A 127 -16.50 36.42 17.85
C GLN A 127 -15.82 35.31 18.66
N LEU A 128 -14.82 34.64 18.09
CA LEU A 128 -14.12 33.53 18.71
C LEU A 128 -12.69 33.93 19.08
N PRO A 129 -12.15 33.45 20.22
CA PRO A 129 -10.72 33.52 20.46
C PRO A 129 -9.95 32.81 19.32
N PRO A 130 -8.82 33.36 18.85
CA PRO A 130 -8.00 32.75 17.81
C PRO A 130 -7.68 31.28 18.12
N GLY A 131 -7.86 30.39 17.13
CA GLY A 131 -7.63 28.96 17.29
C GLY A 131 -8.79 28.15 17.89
N SER A 132 -9.90 28.79 18.28
CA SER A 132 -11.09 28.07 18.79
C SER A 132 -11.72 27.18 17.72
N THR A 133 -11.83 27.66 16.48
CA THR A 133 -12.35 26.90 15.32
C THR A 133 -11.52 25.62 15.12
N ARG A 134 -10.20 25.78 15.09
CA ARG A 134 -9.23 24.68 14.99
C ARG A 134 -9.38 23.68 16.15
N ALA A 135 -9.42 24.14 17.40
CA ALA A 135 -9.57 23.24 18.56
C ALA A 135 -10.91 22.49 18.56
N ALA A 136 -12.01 23.14 18.17
CA ALA A 136 -13.32 22.49 18.03
C ALA A 136 -13.32 21.43 16.92
N ALA A 137 -12.73 21.73 15.76
CA ALA A 137 -12.58 20.77 14.67
C ALA A 137 -11.67 19.59 15.06
N CYS A 138 -10.61 19.83 15.84
CA CYS A 138 -9.75 18.78 16.39
C CYS A 138 -10.53 17.83 17.32
N ALA A 139 -11.37 18.36 18.21
CA ALA A 139 -12.22 17.53 19.06
C ALA A 139 -13.19 16.65 18.24
N LEU A 140 -13.82 17.22 17.19
CA LEU A 140 -14.69 16.46 16.28
C LEU A 140 -13.93 15.37 15.52
N GLU A 141 -12.71 15.65 15.04
CA GLU A 141 -11.85 14.64 14.40
C GLU A 141 -11.55 13.48 15.35
N LEU A 142 -11.16 13.79 16.60
CA LEU A 142 -10.80 12.76 17.58
C LEU A 142 -11.98 11.88 17.95
N MET A 143 -13.18 12.45 18.05
CA MET A 143 -14.42 11.69 18.24
C MET A 143 -14.72 10.82 17.00
N ALA A 144 -14.68 11.41 15.80
CA ALA A 144 -14.95 10.69 14.56
C ALA A 144 -13.95 9.55 14.32
N SER A 145 -12.72 9.66 14.82
CA SER A 145 -11.69 8.62 14.66
C SER A 145 -11.83 7.46 15.65
N ALA A 146 -12.67 7.57 16.67
CA ALA A 146 -12.67 6.62 17.79
C ALA A 146 -13.50 5.36 17.53
N SER A 147 -14.68 5.51 16.94
CA SER A 147 -15.57 4.40 16.61
C SER A 147 -16.56 4.81 15.51
N MET A 148 -17.13 3.82 14.81
CA MET A 148 -18.22 4.07 13.85
C MET A 148 -19.39 4.83 14.49
N THR A 149 -19.80 4.45 15.71
CA THR A 149 -20.90 5.11 16.45
C THR A 149 -20.57 6.59 16.70
N ALA A 150 -19.35 6.90 17.12
CA ALA A 150 -18.93 8.29 17.34
C ALA A 150 -18.81 9.07 16.03
N ALA A 151 -18.37 8.46 14.94
CA ALA A 151 -18.36 9.08 13.61
C ALA A 151 -19.77 9.42 13.11
N LEU A 152 -20.73 8.52 13.31
CA LEU A 152 -22.15 8.78 13.04
C LEU A 152 -22.71 9.90 13.92
N ALA A 153 -22.28 10.01 15.18
CA ALA A 153 -22.67 11.11 16.05
C ALA A 153 -22.11 12.47 15.59
N VAL A 154 -20.94 12.49 14.93
CA VAL A 154 -20.33 13.70 14.35
C VAL A 154 -21.00 14.12 13.03
N ARG A 155 -21.68 13.21 12.33
CA ARG A 155 -22.36 13.45 11.04
C ARG A 155 -23.16 14.77 10.94
N PRO A 156 -23.95 15.19 11.94
CA PRO A 156 -24.70 16.46 11.86
C PRO A 156 -23.83 17.71 11.73
N ALA A 157 -22.54 17.65 12.10
CA ALA A 157 -21.60 18.77 12.00
C ALA A 157 -21.05 18.98 10.58
N VAL A 158 -21.25 18.02 9.65
CA VAL A 158 -20.66 18.03 8.31
C VAL A 158 -20.96 19.32 7.52
N PRO A 159 -22.20 19.82 7.43
CA PRO A 159 -22.50 21.03 6.65
C PRO A 159 -21.75 22.26 7.17
N VAL A 160 -21.62 22.39 8.49
CA VAL A 160 -20.92 23.52 9.12
C VAL A 160 -19.42 23.41 8.88
N LEU A 161 -18.83 22.23 9.07
CA LEU A 161 -17.41 21.99 8.75
C LEU A 161 -17.11 22.30 7.28
N ALA A 162 -18.00 21.91 6.36
CA ALA A 162 -17.80 22.10 4.93
C ALA A 162 -17.87 23.59 4.56
N SER A 163 -18.81 24.32 5.16
CA SER A 163 -18.92 25.77 5.02
C SER A 163 -17.67 26.48 5.53
N GLN A 164 -17.18 26.10 6.72
CA GLN A 164 -15.97 26.71 7.31
C GLN A 164 -14.72 26.40 6.48
N LEU A 165 -14.58 25.15 6.02
CA LEU A 165 -13.47 24.78 5.15
C LEU A 165 -13.52 25.56 3.82
N THR A 166 -14.71 25.75 3.25
CA THR A 166 -14.88 26.53 2.02
C THR A 166 -14.43 27.98 2.20
N ALA A 167 -14.76 28.60 3.34
CA ALA A 167 -14.32 29.94 3.67
C ALA A 167 -12.79 30.02 3.81
N ALA A 168 -12.18 29.09 4.55
CA ALA A 168 -10.73 29.02 4.72
C ALA A 168 -9.99 28.81 3.37
N VAL A 169 -10.53 27.94 2.50
CA VAL A 169 -9.97 27.72 1.15
C VAL A 169 -10.09 28.96 0.26
N ALA A 170 -11.22 29.67 0.34
CA ALA A 170 -11.40 30.91 -0.41
C ALA A 170 -10.40 32.00 0.04
N GLU A 171 -10.11 32.10 1.34
CA GLU A 171 -9.09 32.99 1.89
C GLU A 171 -7.71 32.66 1.32
N LEU A 172 -7.31 31.39 1.34
CA LEU A 172 -6.04 30.91 0.77
C LEU A 172 -5.88 31.21 -0.74
N GLY A 173 -6.99 31.19 -1.48
CA GLY A 173 -7.02 31.43 -2.93
C GLY A 173 -7.11 32.91 -3.35
N SER A 174 -7.55 33.80 -2.46
CA SER A 174 -7.84 35.21 -2.78
C SER A 174 -6.63 36.07 -3.15
N GLY A 175 -5.40 35.57 -2.99
CA GLY A 175 -4.18 36.22 -3.49
C GLY A 175 -3.95 37.63 -2.95
N ALA A 176 -4.60 38.01 -1.83
CA ALA A 176 -4.44 39.32 -1.21
C ALA A 176 -2.98 39.48 -0.78
N ALA A 177 -2.20 40.15 -1.62
CA ALA A 177 -0.80 40.41 -1.42
C ALA A 177 -0.59 41.26 -0.15
N ALA A 178 0.39 40.84 0.66
CA ALA A 178 1.15 41.66 1.60
C ALA A 178 0.58 41.96 3.01
N THR A 179 -0.34 41.18 3.55
CA THR A 179 -0.59 41.16 5.01
C THR A 179 -0.13 39.82 5.57
N ALA A 180 1.08 39.89 6.17
CA ALA A 180 1.88 38.89 6.91
C ALA A 180 1.83 37.40 6.49
N ALA A 181 3.00 36.81 6.22
CA ALA A 181 3.17 35.35 6.08
C ALA A 181 2.60 34.55 7.27
N VAL A 182 2.55 35.16 8.46
CA VAL A 182 1.97 34.60 9.69
C VAL A 182 0.47 34.30 9.55
N ASP A 183 -0.27 35.13 8.81
CA ASP A 183 -1.72 34.96 8.63
C ASP A 183 -2.03 33.79 7.68
N ARG A 184 -1.17 33.57 6.67
CA ARG A 184 -1.29 32.42 5.75
C ARG A 184 -1.03 31.09 6.45
N ASP A 185 0.00 31.02 7.30
CA ASP A 185 0.33 29.80 8.03
C ASP A 185 -0.81 29.39 8.98
N ALA A 186 -1.42 30.36 9.66
CA ALA A 186 -2.59 30.13 10.50
C ALA A 186 -3.78 29.60 9.68
N ALA A 187 -4.08 30.21 8.53
CA ALA A 187 -5.15 29.77 7.64
C ALA A 187 -4.92 28.35 7.09
N LEU A 188 -3.68 27.98 6.76
CA LEU A 188 -3.32 26.63 6.32
C LEU A 188 -3.54 25.59 7.42
N LEU A 189 -3.12 25.89 8.65
CA LEU A 189 -3.33 25.01 9.80
C LEU A 189 -4.81 24.85 10.15
N GLU A 190 -5.58 25.94 10.06
CA GLU A 190 -7.02 25.91 10.26
C GLU A 190 -7.74 25.09 9.18
N ALA A 191 -7.43 25.32 7.91
CA ALA A 191 -7.98 24.54 6.80
C ALA A 191 -7.62 23.04 6.91
N ALA A 192 -6.39 22.72 7.32
CA ALA A 192 -5.97 21.35 7.57
C ALA A 192 -6.84 20.70 8.65
N GLN A 193 -7.06 21.39 9.77
CA GLN A 193 -7.83 20.85 10.89
C GLN A 193 -9.33 20.75 10.59
N LEU A 194 -9.88 21.66 9.77
CA LEU A 194 -11.26 21.59 9.28
C LEU A 194 -11.47 20.44 8.28
N ALA A 195 -10.44 20.10 7.49
CA ALA A 195 -10.48 18.95 6.58
C ALA A 195 -10.37 17.61 7.30
N ALA A 196 -9.73 17.58 8.48
CA ALA A 196 -9.37 16.33 9.14
C ALA A 196 -10.58 15.46 9.60
N PRO A 197 -11.68 16.01 10.17
CA PRO A 197 -12.87 15.24 10.49
C PRO A 197 -13.46 14.47 9.31
N PHE A 198 -13.38 15.02 8.09
CA PHE A 198 -13.91 14.35 6.89
C PHE A 198 -13.14 13.08 6.54
N GLY A 199 -11.81 13.13 6.60
CA GLY A 199 -10.99 11.94 6.40
C GLY A 199 -11.27 10.87 7.46
N ALA A 200 -11.45 11.28 8.73
CA ALA A 200 -11.74 10.37 9.83
C ALA A 200 -13.10 9.68 9.65
N MET A 201 -14.13 10.43 9.25
CA MET A 201 -15.44 9.88 8.94
C MET A 201 -15.42 8.95 7.72
N ALA A 202 -14.80 9.39 6.61
CA ALA A 202 -14.70 8.60 5.39
C ALA A 202 -13.93 7.27 5.59
N GLY A 203 -13.01 7.23 6.55
CA GLY A 203 -12.25 6.03 6.92
C GLY A 203 -13.10 4.85 7.40
N TRP A 204 -14.33 5.08 7.85
CA TRP A 204 -15.20 4.03 8.39
C TRP A 204 -16.04 3.27 7.35
N GLY A 205 -16.16 3.77 6.12
CA GLY A 205 -16.80 3.03 5.02
C GLY A 205 -17.78 3.85 4.18
N TYR A 206 -18.47 3.15 3.26
CA TYR A 206 -19.28 3.76 2.21
C TYR A 206 -20.42 4.66 2.72
N GLU A 207 -21.11 4.30 3.80
CA GLU A 207 -22.22 5.10 4.33
C GLU A 207 -21.78 6.54 4.66
N LEU A 208 -20.64 6.69 5.34
CA LEU A 208 -20.11 8.02 5.67
C LEU A 208 -19.46 8.68 4.46
N GLN A 209 -18.84 7.93 3.54
CA GLN A 209 -18.37 8.49 2.27
C GLN A 209 -19.52 9.09 1.45
N ASP A 210 -20.65 8.39 1.33
CA ASP A 210 -21.85 8.86 0.62
C ASP A 210 -22.42 10.13 1.25
N CYS A 211 -22.55 10.15 2.59
CA CYS A 211 -22.99 11.35 3.30
C CYS A 211 -22.07 12.56 3.03
N LEU A 212 -20.76 12.36 2.98
CA LEU A 212 -19.80 13.44 2.70
C LEU A 212 -19.88 13.90 1.24
N THR A 213 -20.04 12.97 0.30
CA THR A 213 -20.21 13.27 -1.12
C THR A 213 -21.51 14.05 -1.38
N GLU A 214 -22.63 13.63 -0.78
CA GLU A 214 -23.92 14.33 -0.86
C GLU A 214 -23.84 15.75 -0.29
N ALA A 215 -23.03 15.96 0.76
CA ALA A 215 -22.79 17.27 1.35
C ALA A 215 -21.80 18.14 0.55
N GLY A 216 -21.30 17.69 -0.60
CA GLY A 216 -20.36 18.44 -1.44
C GLY A 216 -18.94 18.55 -0.86
N VAL A 217 -18.58 17.72 0.12
CA VAL A 217 -17.25 17.78 0.77
C VAL A 217 -16.13 17.47 -0.22
N GLY A 218 -16.38 16.58 -1.19
CA GLY A 218 -15.38 16.18 -2.18
C GLY A 218 -14.83 17.34 -3.01
N SER A 219 -15.68 18.28 -3.43
CA SER A 219 -15.22 19.45 -4.21
C SER A 219 -14.38 20.39 -3.38
N VAL A 220 -14.73 20.60 -2.11
CA VAL A 220 -13.98 21.51 -1.21
C VAL A 220 -12.62 20.92 -0.85
N LEU A 221 -12.55 19.62 -0.57
CA LEU A 221 -11.28 18.92 -0.31
C LEU A 221 -10.36 18.92 -1.55
N LEU A 222 -10.92 18.72 -2.75
CA LEU A 222 -10.17 18.82 -3.98
C LEU A 222 -9.62 20.22 -4.19
N GLN A 223 -10.43 21.26 -3.95
CA GLN A 223 -9.98 22.64 -4.06
C GLN A 223 -8.84 22.94 -3.08
N LEU A 224 -8.96 22.52 -1.81
CA LEU A 224 -7.88 22.65 -0.83
C LEU A 224 -6.58 21.97 -1.31
N LEU A 225 -6.70 20.76 -1.86
CA LEU A 225 -5.56 20.01 -2.38
C LEU A 225 -4.90 20.75 -3.55
N LEU A 226 -5.69 21.22 -4.51
CA LEU A 226 -5.18 21.98 -5.66
C LEU A 226 -4.49 23.28 -5.23
N THR A 227 -5.02 23.97 -4.22
CA THR A 227 -4.44 25.20 -3.67
C THR A 227 -3.11 24.97 -2.94
N THR A 228 -2.89 23.78 -2.38
CA THR A 228 -1.74 23.50 -1.49
C THR A 228 -0.64 22.66 -2.13
N ILE A 229 -0.98 21.80 -3.10
CA ILE A 229 -0.03 20.79 -3.64
C ILE A 229 1.16 21.42 -4.37
N GLU A 230 0.97 22.53 -5.09
CA GLU A 230 2.07 23.21 -5.78
C GLU A 230 3.06 23.80 -4.79
N CYS A 231 2.57 24.53 -3.78
CA CYS A 231 3.42 25.09 -2.73
C CYS A 231 4.14 23.99 -1.95
N ALA A 232 3.45 22.89 -1.64
CA ALA A 232 4.05 21.74 -0.94
C ALA A 232 5.13 21.06 -1.79
N ALA A 233 4.95 20.97 -3.11
CA ALA A 233 5.94 20.39 -4.03
C ALA A 233 7.23 21.20 -4.14
N ASP A 234 7.17 22.51 -3.92
CA ASP A 234 8.34 23.40 -3.96
C ASP A 234 9.13 23.43 -2.64
N ARG A 235 8.62 22.79 -1.57
CA ARG A 235 9.32 22.70 -0.29
C ARG A 235 10.39 21.60 -0.31
N ALA A 236 11.62 21.99 0.01
CA ALA A 236 12.69 21.06 0.40
C ALA A 236 12.59 20.71 1.90
N SER A 237 13.07 19.53 2.27
CA SER A 237 13.15 19.03 3.66
C SER A 237 14.63 18.84 4.03
N PRO A 238 15.09 19.55 5.08
CA PRO A 238 16.48 19.46 5.52
C PRO A 238 16.92 18.05 5.93
N ALA A 239 16.00 17.19 6.38
CA ALA A 239 16.33 15.87 6.92
C ALA A 239 16.87 14.91 5.84
N VAL A 240 16.36 14.96 4.61
CA VAL A 240 16.86 14.10 3.54
C VAL A 240 18.11 14.66 2.88
N ASP A 241 18.27 16.00 2.86
CA ASP A 241 19.55 16.60 2.51
C ASP A 241 20.64 16.10 3.47
N ALA A 242 20.30 15.99 4.76
CA ALA A 242 21.18 15.38 5.75
C ALA A 242 21.43 13.88 5.48
N VAL A 243 20.42 13.06 5.14
CA VAL A 243 20.67 11.64 4.73
C VAL A 243 21.55 11.56 3.49
N ALA A 244 21.35 12.43 2.50
CA ALA A 244 22.18 12.46 1.30
C ALA A 244 23.63 12.84 1.62
N GLN A 245 23.85 13.75 2.57
CA GLN A 245 25.18 14.08 3.08
C GLN A 245 25.80 12.95 3.92
N VAL A 246 25.01 12.21 4.70
CA VAL A 246 25.46 10.97 5.37
C VAL A 246 25.95 9.98 4.31
N ALA A 247 25.17 9.79 3.25
CA ALA A 247 25.52 8.90 2.14
C ALA A 247 26.78 9.35 1.37
N ALA A 248 27.06 10.66 1.36
CA ALA A 248 28.27 11.23 0.77
C ALA A 248 29.52 11.09 1.66
N GLY A 249 29.35 10.81 2.96
CA GLY A 249 30.44 10.74 3.93
C GLY A 249 30.95 12.12 4.39
N ASP A 250 30.16 13.18 4.19
CA ASP A 250 30.64 14.57 4.29
C ASP A 250 30.65 15.17 5.71
N VAL A 251 30.01 14.54 6.72
CA VAL A 251 29.94 15.08 8.10
C VAL A 251 29.91 13.95 9.14
N ALA A 252 30.29 14.24 10.39
CA ALA A 252 30.20 13.31 11.52
C ALA A 252 28.73 12.87 11.78
N LEU A 253 28.52 11.54 11.82
CA LEU A 253 27.23 10.87 11.96
C LEU A 253 26.34 11.43 13.09
N GLN A 254 26.92 11.84 14.22
CA GLN A 254 26.18 12.39 15.36
C GLN A 254 25.56 13.78 15.11
N ALA A 255 26.21 14.67 14.34
CA ALA A 255 25.63 15.95 13.96
C ALA A 255 24.50 15.78 12.92
N GLN A 256 24.60 14.73 12.09
CA GLN A 256 23.61 14.38 11.08
C GLN A 256 22.37 13.70 11.69
N LEU A 257 22.55 12.83 12.70
CA LEU A 257 21.43 12.23 13.45
C LEU A 257 20.52 13.26 14.14
N ALA A 258 21.07 14.38 14.59
CA ALA A 258 20.28 15.49 15.13
C ALA A 258 19.42 16.19 14.07
N LEU A 259 19.88 16.23 12.81
CA LEU A 259 19.11 16.76 11.67
C LEU A 259 18.03 15.79 11.16
N LEU A 260 18.14 14.51 11.50
CA LEU A 260 17.15 13.48 11.18
C LEU A 260 15.96 13.47 12.14
N GLN A 261 16.04 14.19 13.27
CA GLN A 261 14.89 14.45 14.13
C GLN A 261 13.89 15.31 13.35
N PRO A 262 12.69 14.80 13.02
CA PRO A 262 11.73 15.57 12.25
C PRO A 262 11.24 16.75 13.09
N GLY A 263 11.59 17.98 12.67
CA GLY A 263 10.86 19.17 13.10
C GLY A 263 9.40 19.12 12.66
N PRO A 264 8.55 20.05 13.12
CA PRO A 264 7.19 20.15 12.63
C PRO A 264 7.19 20.37 11.11
N ASP A 265 6.31 19.66 10.39
CA ASP A 265 6.14 19.86 8.96
C ASP A 265 5.70 21.31 8.70
N PRO A 266 6.19 21.98 7.63
CA PRO A 266 5.70 23.30 7.26
C PRO A 266 4.17 23.29 7.06
N PRO A 267 3.47 24.40 7.37
CA PRO A 267 2.00 24.45 7.26
C PRO A 267 1.45 24.02 5.91
N GLU A 268 2.09 24.36 4.78
CA GLU A 268 1.63 23.91 3.45
C GLU A 268 1.75 22.40 3.28
N VAL A 269 2.84 21.80 3.76
CA VAL A 269 3.09 20.36 3.69
C VAL A 269 2.08 19.63 4.57
N HIS A 270 1.83 20.15 5.77
CA HIS A 270 0.86 19.60 6.71
C HIS A 270 -0.56 19.64 6.14
N CYS A 271 -0.96 20.80 5.60
CA CYS A 271 -2.27 21.01 5.00
C CYS A 271 -2.48 20.12 3.78
N CYS A 272 -1.50 20.10 2.85
CA CYS A 272 -1.55 19.23 1.67
C CYS A 272 -1.60 17.75 2.04
N SER A 273 -0.82 17.31 3.04
CA SER A 273 -0.83 15.91 3.50
C SER A 273 -2.18 15.51 4.08
N THR A 274 -2.81 16.41 4.84
CA THR A 274 -4.15 16.20 5.40
C THR A 274 -5.21 16.15 4.31
N ALA A 275 -5.13 17.05 3.32
CA ALA A 275 -6.02 17.05 2.16
C ALA A 275 -5.86 15.75 1.34
N LEU A 276 -4.63 15.31 1.05
CA LEU A 276 -4.35 14.04 0.36
C LEU A 276 -4.94 12.83 1.10
N TRP A 277 -4.79 12.79 2.42
CA TRP A 277 -5.38 11.72 3.23
C TRP A 277 -6.91 11.77 3.21
N ALA A 278 -7.52 12.93 3.42
CA ALA A 278 -8.98 13.07 3.44
C ALA A 278 -9.61 12.73 2.08
N VAL A 279 -9.05 13.24 0.98
CA VAL A 279 -9.46 12.86 -0.39
C VAL A 279 -9.27 11.37 -0.62
N GLY A 280 -8.12 10.82 -0.24
CA GLY A 280 -7.83 9.40 -0.38
C GLY A 280 -8.83 8.51 0.37
N MET A 281 -9.22 8.88 1.59
CA MET A 281 -10.25 8.16 2.36
C MET A 281 -11.63 8.29 1.73
N LEU A 282 -11.98 9.46 1.18
CA LEU A 282 -13.27 9.70 0.54
C LEU A 282 -13.46 8.86 -0.72
N ILE A 283 -12.43 8.71 -1.55
CA ILE A 283 -12.51 7.98 -2.83
C ILE A 283 -12.18 6.49 -2.69
N ARG A 284 -11.70 6.04 -1.53
CA ARG A 284 -11.21 4.67 -1.33
C ARG A 284 -12.32 3.69 -1.72
N ASP A 285 -12.00 2.82 -2.68
CA ASP A 285 -12.91 1.82 -3.26
C ASP A 285 -14.16 2.38 -3.98
N ARG A 286 -14.12 3.64 -4.44
CA ARG A 286 -15.17 4.30 -5.24
C ARG A 286 -14.68 4.58 -6.66
N GLY A 287 -14.98 3.69 -7.60
CA GLY A 287 -14.47 3.78 -8.97
C GLY A 287 -14.86 5.07 -9.69
N ASP A 288 -16.12 5.50 -9.55
CA ASP A 288 -16.68 6.74 -10.11
C ASP A 288 -15.99 8.01 -9.58
N ALA A 289 -15.78 8.07 -8.26
CA ALA A 289 -15.07 9.17 -7.63
C ALA A 289 -13.58 9.20 -8.04
N ILE A 290 -12.95 8.02 -8.15
CA ILE A 290 -11.57 7.88 -8.64
C ILE A 290 -11.45 8.39 -10.08
N ALA A 291 -12.35 7.96 -10.98
CA ALA A 291 -12.35 8.40 -12.37
C ALA A 291 -12.50 9.92 -12.50
N SER A 292 -13.42 10.50 -11.74
CA SER A 292 -13.63 11.96 -11.69
C SER A 292 -12.40 12.72 -11.16
N LEU A 293 -11.69 12.13 -10.20
CA LEU A 293 -10.49 12.71 -9.59
C LEU A 293 -9.30 12.70 -10.56
N VAL A 294 -9.01 11.55 -11.20
CA VAL A 294 -7.86 11.44 -12.12
C VAL A 294 -8.08 12.19 -13.43
N ALA A 295 -9.32 12.54 -13.76
CA ALA A 295 -9.62 13.41 -14.90
C ALA A 295 -9.18 14.87 -14.69
N GLN A 296 -8.72 15.26 -13.48
CA GLN A 296 -8.28 16.62 -13.16
C GLN A 296 -6.79 16.83 -13.51
N PRO A 297 -6.44 17.55 -14.60
CA PRO A 297 -5.04 17.64 -15.05
C PRO A 297 -4.16 18.39 -14.05
N ALA A 298 -4.70 19.40 -13.37
CA ALA A 298 -3.98 20.18 -12.35
C ALA A 298 -3.56 19.31 -11.15
N LEU A 299 -4.42 18.38 -10.73
CA LEU A 299 -4.07 17.44 -9.68
C LEU A 299 -2.94 16.52 -10.12
N LEU A 300 -3.05 15.91 -11.30
CA LEU A 300 -2.00 15.02 -11.83
C LEU A 300 -0.66 15.75 -11.98
N ALA A 301 -0.68 17.01 -12.44
CA ALA A 301 0.52 17.85 -12.51
C ALA A 301 1.14 18.09 -11.12
N GLY A 302 0.32 18.39 -10.11
CA GLY A 302 0.76 18.54 -8.71
C GLY A 302 1.37 17.26 -8.15
N LEU A 303 0.69 16.11 -8.31
CA LEU A 303 1.18 14.81 -7.86
C LEU A 303 2.51 14.45 -8.55
N ARG A 304 2.61 14.70 -9.86
CA ARG A 304 3.84 14.50 -10.63
C ARG A 304 4.98 15.35 -10.09
N ARG A 305 4.73 16.63 -9.79
CA ARG A 305 5.73 17.53 -9.22
C ARG A 305 6.23 17.02 -7.88
N VAL A 306 5.34 16.61 -6.97
CA VAL A 306 5.75 16.01 -5.68
C VAL A 306 6.63 14.78 -5.90
N LEU A 307 6.21 13.86 -6.77
CA LEU A 307 6.93 12.60 -7.05
C LEU A 307 8.30 12.80 -7.72
N LEU A 308 8.45 13.83 -8.56
CA LEU A 308 9.70 14.15 -9.24
C LEU A 308 10.63 15.00 -8.39
N ALA A 309 10.05 15.93 -7.64
CA ALA A 309 10.79 16.81 -6.77
C ALA A 309 11.63 15.96 -5.83
N PRO A 310 12.81 16.46 -5.42
CA PRO A 310 13.56 15.83 -4.34
C PRO A 310 12.80 15.88 -3.00
N THR A 311 11.48 16.17 -3.00
CA THR A 311 10.63 16.49 -1.84
C THR A 311 10.82 15.48 -0.72
N PRO A 312 11.38 15.94 0.40
CA PRO A 312 11.82 15.02 1.43
C PRO A 312 10.97 15.01 2.70
N TYR A 313 9.67 15.30 2.57
CA TYR A 313 8.69 15.07 3.62
C TYR A 313 8.05 13.69 3.39
N PRO A 314 8.46 12.63 4.12
CA PRO A 314 8.00 11.28 3.84
C PRO A 314 6.48 11.15 3.94
N GLU A 315 5.82 11.91 4.80
CA GLU A 315 4.36 11.88 4.95
C GLU A 315 3.61 12.53 3.78
N LEU A 316 4.14 13.60 3.18
CA LEU A 316 3.57 14.18 1.96
C LEU A 316 3.66 13.17 0.81
N LEU A 317 4.86 12.61 0.60
CA LEU A 317 5.09 11.60 -0.43
C LEU A 317 4.25 10.34 -0.16
N ARG A 318 4.07 9.95 1.10
CA ARG A 318 3.19 8.85 1.50
C ARG A 318 1.73 9.19 1.19
N GLY A 319 1.28 10.41 1.43
CA GLY A 319 -0.03 10.92 1.04
C GLY A 319 -0.29 10.71 -0.44
N VAL A 320 0.64 11.19 -1.28
CA VAL A 320 0.61 11.04 -2.74
C VAL A 320 0.63 9.58 -3.17
N ALA A 321 1.58 8.79 -2.65
CA ALA A 321 1.77 7.39 -3.02
C ALA A 321 0.51 6.56 -2.81
N TRP A 322 -0.15 6.75 -1.67
CA TRP A 322 -1.40 6.08 -1.38
C TRP A 322 -2.58 6.59 -2.20
N LEU A 323 -2.65 7.89 -2.50
CA LEU A 323 -3.69 8.41 -3.39
C LEU A 323 -3.56 7.74 -4.75
N VAL A 324 -2.33 7.65 -5.28
CA VAL A 324 -2.04 6.90 -6.51
C VAL A 324 -2.38 5.42 -6.35
N ALA A 325 -2.05 4.79 -5.23
CA ALA A 325 -2.37 3.38 -4.98
C ALA A 325 -3.89 3.11 -4.94
N PHE A 326 -4.68 4.01 -4.33
CA PHE A 326 -6.14 3.94 -4.37
C PHE A 326 -6.65 4.08 -5.80
N CYS A 327 -6.18 5.10 -6.52
CA CYS A 327 -6.58 5.33 -7.89
C CYS A 327 -6.18 4.16 -8.81
N SER A 328 -5.02 3.53 -8.62
CA SER A 328 -4.58 2.42 -9.47
C SER A 328 -5.13 1.06 -9.05
N SER A 329 -5.80 0.95 -7.90
CA SER A 329 -6.38 -0.31 -7.43
C SER A 329 -7.71 -0.69 -8.11
N VAL A 330 -8.31 0.23 -8.85
CA VAL A 330 -9.53 -0.04 -9.61
C VAL A 330 -9.18 -0.75 -10.90
N ASP A 331 -10.03 -1.69 -11.30
CA ASP A 331 -9.83 -2.51 -12.49
C ASP A 331 -10.33 -1.78 -13.75
N TRP A 332 -9.96 -0.51 -13.90
CA TRP A 332 -10.41 0.36 -14.99
C TRP A 332 -9.19 0.87 -15.78
N PRO A 333 -8.92 0.32 -16.98
CA PRO A 333 -7.78 0.71 -17.80
C PRO A 333 -7.71 2.22 -18.08
N ALA A 334 -8.85 2.90 -18.19
CA ALA A 334 -8.91 4.35 -18.38
C ALA A 334 -8.28 5.14 -17.21
N VAL A 335 -8.43 4.67 -15.98
CA VAL A 335 -7.83 5.32 -14.80
C VAL A 335 -6.32 5.15 -14.82
N ILE A 336 -5.82 3.94 -15.12
CA ILE A 336 -4.38 3.70 -15.26
C ILE A 336 -3.80 4.55 -16.39
N LYS A 337 -4.49 4.64 -17.52
CA LYS A 337 -4.13 5.53 -18.63
C LYS A 337 -4.00 6.98 -18.18
N HIS A 338 -4.97 7.53 -17.46
CA HIS A 338 -4.86 8.90 -16.94
C HIS A 338 -3.67 9.08 -15.99
N LEU A 339 -3.38 8.12 -15.10
CA LEU A 339 -2.24 8.20 -14.18
C LEU A 339 -0.89 8.12 -14.92
N VAL A 340 -0.77 7.25 -15.94
CA VAL A 340 0.50 6.92 -16.59
C VAL A 340 0.75 7.75 -17.84
N ASP A 341 -0.22 7.82 -18.76
CA ASP A 341 -0.08 8.46 -20.06
C ASP A 341 -0.28 9.97 -19.93
N ASP A 342 -1.44 10.40 -19.41
CA ASP A 342 -1.79 11.81 -19.35
C ASP A 342 -1.07 12.53 -18.21
N GLY A 343 -1.02 11.88 -17.04
CA GLY A 343 -0.40 12.41 -15.83
C GLY A 343 1.10 12.25 -15.77
N GLY A 344 1.67 11.27 -16.48
CA GLY A 344 3.11 11.00 -16.45
C GLY A 344 3.65 10.68 -15.05
N LEU A 345 2.87 10.01 -14.20
CA LEU A 345 3.23 9.78 -12.80
C LEU A 345 4.28 8.67 -12.62
N LEU A 346 4.31 7.69 -13.52
CA LEU A 346 5.15 6.49 -13.39
C LEU A 346 6.66 6.79 -13.22
N PRO A 347 7.29 7.69 -14.01
CA PRO A 347 8.69 8.05 -13.79
C PRO A 347 8.95 8.63 -12.40
N GLY A 348 8.07 9.51 -11.92
CA GLY A 348 8.18 10.09 -10.58
C GLY A 348 7.98 9.06 -9.47
N LEU A 349 7.01 8.16 -9.65
CA LEU A 349 6.72 7.07 -8.71
C LEU A 349 7.93 6.17 -8.49
N LEU A 350 8.58 5.74 -9.58
CA LEU A 350 9.77 4.89 -9.50
C LEU A 350 10.99 5.65 -8.95
N LEU A 351 11.19 6.91 -9.36
CA LEU A 351 12.28 7.74 -8.84
C LEU A 351 12.13 7.99 -7.33
N SER A 352 10.92 8.30 -6.87
CA SER A 352 10.61 8.42 -5.44
C SER A 352 10.86 7.11 -4.69
N SER A 353 10.44 5.97 -5.25
CA SER A 353 10.70 4.65 -4.67
C SER A 353 12.20 4.39 -4.53
N MET A 354 12.98 4.71 -5.55
CA MET A 354 14.44 4.57 -5.55
C MET A 354 15.10 5.40 -4.45
N ARG A 355 14.71 6.67 -4.32
CA ARG A 355 15.24 7.58 -3.28
C ARG A 355 14.91 7.06 -1.89
N VAL A 356 13.63 6.74 -1.62
CA VAL A 356 13.18 6.28 -0.31
C VAL A 356 13.83 4.95 0.09
N ALA A 357 13.89 3.98 -0.82
CA ALA A 357 14.54 2.69 -0.57
C ALA A 357 16.04 2.84 -0.31
N ARG A 358 16.73 3.68 -1.08
CA ARG A 358 18.16 3.96 -0.85
C ARG A 358 18.39 4.58 0.53
N TYR A 359 17.59 5.58 0.90
CA TYR A 359 17.71 6.21 2.22
C TYR A 359 17.41 5.24 3.35
N ALA A 360 16.38 4.40 3.19
CA ALA A 360 16.06 3.36 4.17
C ALA A 360 17.20 2.32 4.29
N ALA A 361 17.84 1.96 3.19
CA ALA A 361 19.00 1.07 3.19
C ALA A 361 20.24 1.69 3.84
N ILE A 362 20.47 3.00 3.69
CA ILE A 362 21.58 3.71 4.37
C ILE A 362 21.37 3.74 5.88
N LEU A 363 20.11 3.87 6.32
CA LEU A 363 19.73 3.83 7.73
C LEU A 363 19.62 2.39 8.28
N ASN A 364 19.98 1.38 7.49
CA ASN A 364 20.02 0.00 7.95
C ASN A 364 21.22 -0.19 8.88
N GLY A 365 20.97 -0.53 10.14
CA GLY A 365 22.00 -0.84 11.12
C GLY A 365 21.40 -1.27 12.46
N ASP A 366 22.25 -1.76 13.35
CA ASP A 366 21.83 -2.21 14.69
C ASP A 366 21.54 -1.06 15.67
N ASP A 367 21.71 0.20 15.24
CA ASP A 367 21.43 1.38 16.06
C ASP A 367 19.92 1.68 16.09
N PRO A 368 19.28 1.65 17.27
CA PRO A 368 17.84 1.93 17.39
C PRO A 368 17.44 3.33 16.91
N ILE A 369 18.35 4.30 16.93
CA ILE A 369 18.10 5.67 16.43
C ILE A 369 17.94 5.65 14.91
N LEU A 370 18.81 4.91 14.20
CA LEU A 370 18.74 4.75 12.76
C LEU A 370 17.49 3.97 12.36
N GLU A 371 17.14 2.93 13.12
CA GLU A 371 15.90 2.17 12.91
C GLU A 371 14.66 3.08 13.05
N GLU A 372 14.61 3.93 14.09
CA GLU A 372 13.51 4.89 14.26
C GLU A 372 13.45 5.91 13.11
N ALA A 373 14.61 6.40 12.66
CA ALA A 373 14.71 7.32 11.53
C ALA A 373 14.28 6.67 10.20
N ALA A 374 14.43 5.35 10.04
CA ALA A 374 14.01 4.61 8.85
C ALA A 374 12.49 4.37 8.79
N LYS A 375 11.78 4.37 9.93
CA LYS A 375 10.33 4.06 9.99
C LYS A 375 9.46 4.92 9.06
N PRO A 376 9.61 6.25 8.99
CA PRO A 376 8.86 7.07 8.03
C PRO A 376 9.13 6.65 6.58
N LEU A 377 10.39 6.35 6.24
CA LEU A 377 10.77 5.91 4.89
C LEU A 377 10.13 4.57 4.54
N HIS A 378 10.16 3.60 5.46
CA HIS A 378 9.48 2.32 5.28
C HIS A 378 7.97 2.50 5.03
N ARG A 379 7.32 3.38 5.80
CA ARG A 379 5.88 3.69 5.67
C ARG A 379 5.54 4.38 4.36
N THR A 380 6.48 5.12 3.78
CA THR A 380 6.33 5.78 2.47
C THR A 380 6.61 4.81 1.32
N LEU A 381 7.58 3.91 1.46
CA LEU A 381 7.94 2.97 0.40
C LEU A 381 6.85 1.95 0.10
N LEU A 382 6.13 1.47 1.12
CA LEU A 382 5.04 0.51 0.95
C LEU A 382 3.97 0.96 -0.08
N PRO A 383 3.31 2.12 0.09
CA PRO A 383 2.32 2.58 -0.89
C PRO A 383 2.92 2.93 -2.26
N LEU A 384 4.21 3.30 -2.32
CA LEU A 384 4.88 3.54 -3.61
C LEU A 384 5.01 2.23 -4.40
N LEU A 385 5.49 1.15 -3.75
CA LEU A 385 5.58 -0.18 -4.35
C LEU A 385 4.20 -0.74 -4.71
N LEU A 386 3.21 -0.51 -3.84
CA LEU A 386 1.83 -0.93 -4.09
C LEU A 386 1.21 -0.21 -5.29
N ALA A 387 1.39 1.11 -5.40
CA ALA A 387 0.96 1.88 -6.56
C ALA A 387 1.62 1.39 -7.85
N ALA A 388 2.93 1.10 -7.80
CA ALA A 388 3.66 0.57 -8.95
C ALA A 388 3.16 -0.84 -9.32
N ALA A 389 2.89 -1.70 -8.35
CA ALA A 389 2.36 -3.05 -8.58
C ALA A 389 0.96 -3.01 -9.20
N ASN A 390 0.11 -2.11 -8.73
CA ASN A 390 -1.21 -1.91 -9.32
C ASN A 390 -1.15 -1.49 -10.79
N ILE A 391 -0.24 -0.58 -11.15
CA ILE A 391 0.00 -0.15 -12.54
C ILE A 391 0.62 -1.29 -13.37
N ALA A 392 1.60 -2.01 -12.81
CA ALA A 392 2.28 -3.12 -13.48
C ALA A 392 1.33 -4.29 -13.80
N ALA A 393 0.29 -4.47 -13.00
CA ALA A 393 -0.73 -5.46 -13.26
C ALA A 393 -1.61 -5.10 -14.47
N ASP A 394 -1.68 -3.84 -14.91
CA ASP A 394 -2.41 -3.51 -16.13
C ASP A 394 -1.65 -4.03 -17.38
N PRO A 395 -2.28 -4.86 -18.23
CA PRO A 395 -1.61 -5.45 -19.38
C PRO A 395 -1.15 -4.39 -20.40
N GLY A 396 -1.87 -3.26 -20.53
CA GLY A 396 -1.52 -2.18 -21.45
C GLY A 396 -0.29 -1.38 -21.02
N HIS A 397 0.09 -1.44 -19.72
CA HIS A 397 1.18 -0.65 -19.16
C HIS A 397 2.33 -1.48 -18.58
N THR A 398 2.21 -2.81 -18.47
CA THR A 398 3.25 -3.67 -17.85
C THR A 398 4.64 -3.49 -18.48
N LEU A 399 4.74 -3.47 -19.82
CA LEU A 399 6.01 -3.25 -20.52
C LEU A 399 6.57 -1.85 -20.30
N ARG A 400 5.69 -0.84 -20.18
CA ARG A 400 6.12 0.52 -19.86
C ARG A 400 6.69 0.60 -18.44
N VAL A 401 6.07 -0.08 -17.48
CA VAL A 401 6.64 -0.20 -16.13
C VAL A 401 8.00 -0.89 -16.18
N LEU A 402 8.13 -2.00 -16.90
CA LEU A 402 9.40 -2.71 -17.06
C LEU A 402 10.49 -1.84 -17.67
N ALA A 403 10.18 -1.10 -18.73
CA ALA A 403 11.12 -0.17 -19.37
C ALA A 403 11.56 0.94 -18.41
N GLU A 404 10.62 1.52 -17.66
CA GLU A 404 10.93 2.57 -16.66
C GLU A 404 11.70 2.02 -15.45
N LEU A 405 11.57 0.72 -15.14
CA LEU A 405 12.38 0.03 -14.13
C LEU A 405 13.83 -0.13 -14.56
N GLN A 406 14.07 -0.36 -15.85
CA GLN A 406 15.40 -0.51 -16.45
C GLN A 406 16.05 0.84 -16.79
N ALA A 407 15.28 1.92 -16.87
CA ALA A 407 15.78 3.24 -17.19
C ALA A 407 16.78 3.74 -16.12
N PRO A 408 18.02 4.10 -16.52
CA PRO A 408 19.00 4.67 -15.61
C PRO A 408 18.56 6.07 -15.16
N ARG A 409 18.65 6.36 -13.86
CA ARG A 409 18.31 7.66 -13.30
C ARG A 409 19.41 8.19 -12.38
N PRO A 410 19.64 9.51 -12.39
CA PRO A 410 20.51 10.13 -11.40
C PRO A 410 19.85 10.09 -10.02
N LEU A 411 20.58 9.55 -9.05
CA LEU A 411 20.26 9.55 -7.64
C LEU A 411 21.34 10.33 -6.86
N PRO A 412 20.95 11.30 -6.03
CA PRO A 412 21.91 11.99 -5.18
C PRO A 412 22.55 11.03 -4.15
N PRO A 413 23.82 11.24 -3.79
CA PRO A 413 24.82 12.09 -4.46
C PRO A 413 25.46 11.38 -5.67
N GLY A 414 25.22 11.87 -6.89
CA GLY A 414 26.00 11.55 -8.09
C GLY A 414 26.01 10.10 -8.61
N LEU A 415 25.13 9.21 -8.13
CA LEU A 415 25.04 7.84 -8.65
C LEU A 415 24.00 7.73 -9.75
N THR A 416 24.25 6.87 -10.73
CA THR A 416 23.21 6.44 -11.68
C THR A 416 22.80 5.03 -11.30
N ALA A 417 21.51 4.83 -11.05
CA ALA A 417 20.96 3.51 -10.75
C ALA A 417 19.66 3.29 -11.52
N THR A 418 19.20 2.04 -11.58
CA THR A 418 17.89 1.68 -12.12
C THR A 418 16.93 1.35 -10.98
N ALA A 419 15.62 1.48 -11.19
CA ALA A 419 14.66 1.02 -10.18
C ALA A 419 14.67 -0.51 -10.05
N MET A 420 15.07 -1.25 -11.09
CA MET A 420 15.31 -2.69 -11.01
C MET A 420 16.40 -3.04 -9.98
N GLN A 421 17.52 -2.31 -9.95
CA GLN A 421 18.57 -2.49 -8.95
C GLN A 421 18.05 -2.23 -7.52
N MET A 422 17.21 -1.21 -7.35
CA MET A 422 16.56 -0.93 -6.06
C MET A 422 15.63 -2.08 -5.64
N LEU A 423 14.83 -2.62 -6.57
CA LEU A 423 13.94 -3.74 -6.27
C LEU A 423 14.72 -4.98 -5.87
N LEU A 424 15.83 -5.27 -6.56
CA LEU A 424 16.74 -6.35 -6.18
C LEU A 424 17.27 -6.15 -4.75
N ALA A 425 17.69 -4.94 -4.40
CA ALA A 425 18.14 -4.62 -3.05
C ALA A 425 17.03 -4.80 -1.99
N CYS A 426 15.78 -4.44 -2.31
CA CYS A 426 14.62 -4.68 -1.44
C CYS A 426 14.33 -6.18 -1.26
N LEU A 427 14.43 -6.97 -2.33
CA LEU A 427 14.22 -8.42 -2.30
C LEU A 427 15.30 -9.15 -1.50
N GLN A 428 16.56 -8.72 -1.63
CA GLN A 428 17.71 -9.23 -0.88
C GLN A 428 17.70 -8.83 0.60
N GLY A 429 16.82 -7.91 0.99
CA GLY A 429 16.65 -7.45 2.35
C GLY A 429 17.63 -6.38 2.81
N ASN A 430 18.19 -5.62 1.87
CA ASN A 430 19.03 -4.46 2.19
C ASN A 430 18.21 -3.32 2.82
N VAL A 431 16.89 -3.33 2.66
CA VAL A 431 15.95 -2.46 3.38
C VAL A 431 15.26 -3.28 4.47
N PRO A 432 15.59 -3.11 5.76
CA PRO A 432 15.25 -4.06 6.83
C PRO A 432 13.78 -3.95 7.26
N HIS A 433 12.86 -4.30 6.37
CA HIS A 433 11.43 -4.27 6.65
C HIS A 433 10.71 -5.37 5.87
N ARG A 434 10.27 -6.41 6.58
CA ARG A 434 9.62 -7.61 6.00
C ARG A 434 8.54 -7.29 4.96
N ARG A 435 7.67 -6.31 5.23
CA ARG A 435 6.61 -5.96 4.27
C ARG A 435 7.14 -5.32 2.99
N ILE A 436 8.28 -4.63 3.03
CA ILE A 436 8.89 -4.05 1.83
C ILE A 436 9.41 -5.16 0.92
N HIS A 437 10.01 -6.22 1.49
CA HIS A 437 10.42 -7.39 0.71
C HIS A 437 9.20 -8.06 0.07
N ALA A 438 8.12 -8.24 0.84
CA ALA A 438 6.87 -8.80 0.35
C ALA A 438 6.26 -7.93 -0.77
N SER A 439 6.23 -6.61 -0.60
CA SER A 439 5.73 -5.67 -1.62
C SER A 439 6.61 -5.66 -2.87
N ALA A 440 7.93 -5.79 -2.75
CA ALA A 440 8.84 -5.90 -3.88
C ALA A 440 8.61 -7.21 -4.66
N ALA A 441 8.42 -8.33 -3.96
CA ALA A 441 8.03 -9.60 -4.58
C ALA A 441 6.63 -9.52 -5.21
N GLY A 442 5.69 -8.83 -4.55
CA GLY A 442 4.35 -8.55 -5.06
C GLY A 442 4.36 -7.71 -6.34
N LEU A 443 5.29 -6.76 -6.49
CA LEU A 443 5.50 -6.03 -7.75
C LEU A 443 6.00 -6.97 -8.87
N MET A 444 6.89 -7.93 -8.56
CA MET A 444 7.31 -8.93 -9.55
C MET A 444 6.13 -9.82 -9.97
N ALA A 445 5.30 -10.23 -9.02
CA ALA A 445 4.08 -10.99 -9.31
C ALA A 445 3.10 -10.18 -10.16
N ALA A 446 2.97 -8.87 -9.89
CA ALA A 446 2.12 -7.98 -10.68
C ALA A 446 2.61 -7.81 -12.11
N LEU A 447 3.93 -7.60 -12.32
CA LEU A 447 4.53 -7.55 -13.66
C LEU A 447 4.29 -8.86 -14.42
N ALA A 448 4.53 -10.00 -13.77
CA ALA A 448 4.29 -11.32 -14.36
C ALA A 448 2.81 -11.50 -14.75
N GLY A 449 1.89 -11.11 -13.87
CA GLY A 449 0.45 -11.16 -14.13
C GLY A 449 0.02 -10.24 -15.28
N GLY A 450 0.54 -9.01 -15.32
CA GLY A 450 0.30 -8.06 -16.41
C GLY A 450 0.84 -8.58 -17.74
N ALA A 451 2.07 -9.10 -17.77
CA ALA A 451 2.71 -9.66 -18.96
C ALA A 451 1.95 -10.89 -19.48
N ARG A 452 1.54 -11.82 -18.58
CA ARG A 452 0.72 -12.98 -18.95
C ARG A 452 -0.58 -12.58 -19.66
N ARG A 453 -1.20 -11.48 -19.23
CA ARG A 453 -2.43 -10.94 -19.85
C ARG A 453 -2.16 -10.17 -21.14
N ALA A 454 -0.98 -9.57 -21.28
CA ALA A 454 -0.62 -8.80 -22.48
C ALA A 454 -0.27 -9.73 -23.67
N GLY A 455 0.43 -10.83 -23.42
CA GLY A 455 0.76 -11.79 -24.47
C GLY A 455 2.06 -12.57 -24.24
N PRO A 456 2.36 -13.57 -25.09
CA PRO A 456 3.55 -14.39 -24.96
C PRO A 456 4.84 -13.59 -25.15
N VAL A 457 4.86 -12.61 -26.05
CA VAL A 457 6.01 -11.73 -26.31
C VAL A 457 6.37 -10.94 -25.05
N GLU A 458 5.37 -10.38 -24.38
CA GLU A 458 5.54 -9.60 -23.15
C GLU A 458 6.09 -10.45 -22.00
N VAL A 459 5.63 -11.70 -21.88
CA VAL A 459 6.16 -12.63 -20.88
C VAL A 459 7.64 -12.92 -21.14
N ASP A 460 8.03 -13.17 -22.40
CA ASP A 460 9.43 -13.48 -22.73
C ASP A 460 10.35 -12.27 -22.51
N VAL A 461 9.89 -11.07 -22.86
CA VAL A 461 10.59 -9.82 -22.54
C VAL A 461 10.78 -9.67 -21.03
N LEU A 462 9.72 -9.93 -20.24
CA LEU A 462 9.81 -9.88 -18.78
C LEU A 462 10.79 -10.92 -18.23
N ARG A 463 10.68 -12.20 -18.64
CA ARG A 463 11.56 -13.29 -18.19
C ARG A 463 13.02 -12.93 -18.44
N LYS A 464 13.34 -12.45 -19.65
CA LYS A 464 14.68 -12.02 -20.02
C LYS A 464 15.17 -10.87 -19.13
N ALA A 465 14.36 -9.83 -18.97
CA ALA A 465 14.71 -8.67 -18.16
C ALA A 465 14.96 -9.03 -16.68
N LEU A 466 14.14 -9.91 -16.09
CA LEU A 466 14.29 -10.34 -14.70
C LEU A 466 15.47 -11.29 -14.51
N ALA A 467 15.75 -12.15 -15.49
CA ALA A 467 16.94 -13.01 -15.48
C ALA A 467 18.24 -12.19 -15.58
N GLU A 468 18.31 -11.24 -16.52
CA GLU A 468 19.46 -10.33 -16.68
C GLU A 468 19.70 -9.47 -15.44
N ALA A 469 18.63 -9.08 -14.73
CA ALA A 469 18.71 -8.34 -13.49
C ALA A 469 19.06 -9.19 -12.25
N GLY A 470 19.14 -10.52 -12.37
CA GLY A 470 19.39 -11.41 -11.24
C GLY A 470 18.21 -11.52 -10.25
N VAL A 471 16.99 -11.19 -10.67
CA VAL A 471 15.80 -11.25 -9.80
C VAL A 471 15.33 -12.69 -9.60
N THR A 472 15.39 -13.52 -10.64
CA THR A 472 14.88 -14.91 -10.58
C THR A 472 15.54 -15.75 -9.47
N PRO A 473 16.88 -15.77 -9.32
CA PRO A 473 17.52 -16.49 -8.21
C PRO A 473 17.07 -16.01 -6.83
N VAL A 474 16.89 -14.70 -6.65
CA VAL A 474 16.42 -14.13 -5.37
C VAL A 474 14.97 -14.55 -5.08
N LEU A 475 14.09 -14.60 -6.08
CA LEU A 475 12.74 -15.13 -5.90
C LEU A 475 12.75 -16.61 -5.49
N VAL A 476 13.65 -17.42 -6.04
CA VAL A 476 13.83 -18.83 -5.64
C VAL A 476 14.33 -18.94 -4.20
N GLU A 477 15.23 -18.07 -3.76
CA GLU A 477 15.64 -18.00 -2.34
C GLU A 477 14.48 -17.63 -1.43
N LEU A 478 13.67 -16.63 -1.80
CA LEU A 478 12.50 -16.20 -1.03
C LEU A 478 11.43 -17.31 -0.94
N LEU A 479 11.20 -18.04 -2.03
CA LEU A 479 10.28 -19.19 -2.08
C LEU A 479 10.68 -20.30 -1.10
N ARG A 480 11.99 -20.54 -0.94
CA ARG A 480 12.56 -21.54 -0.02
C ARG A 480 12.75 -21.02 1.40
N GLY A 481 12.53 -19.72 1.62
CA GLY A 481 12.64 -19.08 2.91
C GLY A 481 11.58 -19.56 3.91
N ARG A 482 11.68 -19.14 5.16
CA ARG A 482 10.73 -19.51 6.23
C ARG A 482 9.48 -18.63 6.26
N SER A 483 9.53 -17.45 5.67
CA SER A 483 8.49 -16.43 5.82
C SER A 483 7.35 -16.64 4.83
N MET A 484 6.20 -17.10 5.32
CA MET A 484 5.08 -17.51 4.46
C MET A 484 4.55 -16.41 3.52
N ASP A 485 4.52 -15.15 3.97
CA ASP A 485 4.17 -14.00 3.14
C ASP A 485 5.15 -13.78 1.98
N LEU A 486 6.46 -13.91 2.22
CA LEU A 486 7.48 -13.81 1.16
C LEU A 486 7.39 -14.99 0.20
N ARG A 487 7.23 -16.22 0.73
CA ARG A 487 7.06 -17.43 -0.09
C ARG A 487 5.86 -17.28 -1.01
N ARG A 488 4.73 -16.77 -0.50
CA ARG A 488 3.49 -16.57 -1.27
C ARG A 488 3.69 -15.63 -2.46
N GLU A 489 4.30 -14.46 -2.24
CA GLU A 489 4.50 -13.50 -3.34
C GLU A 489 5.55 -13.97 -4.35
N ALA A 490 6.63 -14.60 -3.87
CA ALA A 490 7.64 -15.22 -4.74
C ALA A 490 7.05 -16.37 -5.58
N ALA A 491 6.24 -17.24 -4.96
CA ALA A 491 5.52 -18.31 -5.63
C ALA A 491 4.57 -17.76 -6.71
N ALA A 492 3.83 -16.69 -6.41
CA ALA A 492 2.94 -16.06 -7.38
C ALA A 492 3.70 -15.54 -8.61
N ALA A 493 4.85 -14.87 -8.42
CA ALA A 493 5.68 -14.41 -9.52
C ALA A 493 6.24 -15.58 -10.34
N LEU A 494 6.86 -16.56 -9.69
CA LEU A 494 7.51 -17.70 -10.33
C LEU A 494 6.50 -18.59 -11.08
N ALA A 495 5.33 -18.86 -10.49
CA ALA A 495 4.28 -19.66 -11.12
C ALA A 495 3.77 -19.01 -12.41
N VAL A 496 3.49 -17.71 -12.37
CA VAL A 496 2.99 -16.97 -13.56
C VAL A 496 4.07 -16.88 -14.64
N MET A 497 5.32 -16.61 -14.26
CA MET A 497 6.44 -16.64 -15.21
C MET A 497 6.65 -18.03 -15.79
N THR A 498 6.36 -19.11 -15.06
CA THR A 498 6.52 -20.49 -15.57
C THR A 498 5.37 -20.89 -16.49
N GLU A 499 4.14 -20.49 -16.18
CA GLU A 499 2.96 -20.82 -16.98
C GLU A 499 2.93 -20.11 -18.34
N GLY A 500 3.41 -18.87 -18.42
CA GLY A 500 3.35 -18.10 -19.65
C GLY A 500 1.97 -17.50 -19.96
N ALA A 501 1.77 -17.07 -21.21
CA ALA A 501 0.52 -16.45 -21.65
C ALA A 501 -0.64 -17.46 -21.79
N VAL A 502 -1.88 -16.97 -21.69
CA VAL A 502 -3.10 -17.79 -21.51
C VAL A 502 -3.45 -18.68 -22.72
N GLU A 503 -3.07 -18.31 -23.94
CA GLU A 503 -3.70 -18.88 -25.16
C GLU A 503 -2.73 -19.10 -26.35
N CYS A 504 -1.48 -19.50 -26.12
CA CYS A 504 -0.54 -19.71 -27.23
C CYS A 504 0.25 -21.01 -27.09
N ASP A 505 0.06 -21.95 -28.05
CA ASP A 505 0.78 -23.23 -28.12
C ASP A 505 2.31 -23.03 -28.23
N ASP A 506 2.75 -21.94 -28.86
CA ASP A 506 4.17 -21.57 -28.95
C ASP A 506 4.80 -21.25 -27.58
N SER A 507 3.99 -21.05 -26.54
CA SER A 507 4.47 -20.79 -25.18
C SER A 507 5.20 -21.99 -24.56
N ARG A 508 5.06 -23.21 -25.12
CA ARG A 508 5.70 -24.43 -24.60
C ARG A 508 7.22 -24.27 -24.45
N LEU A 509 7.90 -23.71 -25.46
CA LEU A 509 9.35 -23.52 -25.41
C LEU A 509 9.75 -22.56 -24.28
N GLY A 510 8.99 -21.47 -24.09
CA GLY A 510 9.21 -20.53 -22.99
C GLY A 510 8.98 -21.15 -21.61
N ARG A 511 7.96 -22.00 -21.46
CA ARG A 511 7.72 -22.75 -20.20
C ARG A 511 8.87 -23.70 -19.87
N LEU A 512 9.31 -24.49 -20.85
CA LEU A 512 10.44 -25.41 -20.69
C LEU A 512 11.76 -24.68 -20.40
N ALA A 513 12.00 -23.55 -21.08
CA ALA A 513 13.15 -22.70 -20.80
C ALA A 513 13.12 -22.19 -19.35
N MET A 514 11.96 -21.71 -18.88
CA MET A 514 11.79 -21.25 -17.51
C MET A 514 12.00 -22.37 -16.48
N LEU A 515 11.42 -23.56 -16.70
CA LEU A 515 11.63 -24.73 -15.82
C LEU A 515 13.12 -25.10 -15.71
N ARG A 516 13.85 -25.09 -16.84
CA ARG A 516 15.31 -25.30 -16.84
C ARG A 516 16.05 -24.22 -16.06
N THR A 517 15.68 -22.94 -16.21
CA THR A 517 16.26 -21.84 -15.42
C THR A 517 16.04 -22.04 -13.92
N LEU A 518 14.90 -22.61 -13.53
CA LEU A 518 14.57 -22.96 -12.15
C LEU A 518 15.20 -24.27 -11.67
N GLY A 519 15.96 -24.97 -12.53
CA GLY A 519 16.60 -26.24 -12.19
C GLY A 519 15.61 -27.40 -12.03
N VAL A 520 14.41 -27.30 -12.62
CA VAL A 520 13.40 -28.37 -12.61
C VAL A 520 13.44 -29.10 -13.95
N SER A 521 13.69 -30.40 -13.88
CA SER A 521 13.69 -31.32 -15.02
C SER A 521 12.76 -32.49 -14.74
N GLY A 522 12.60 -33.39 -15.71
CA GLY A 522 11.82 -34.61 -15.53
C GLY A 522 12.36 -35.58 -14.48
N LYS A 523 13.66 -35.49 -14.15
CA LYS A 523 14.37 -36.45 -13.30
C LYS A 523 14.87 -35.82 -11.99
N GLU A 524 14.99 -34.49 -11.92
CA GLU A 524 15.61 -33.79 -10.80
C GLU A 524 15.01 -32.40 -10.54
N ASP A 525 14.98 -32.00 -9.27
CA ASP A 525 14.68 -30.64 -8.78
C ASP A 525 15.92 -30.04 -8.10
N GLN A 526 16.90 -29.60 -8.90
CA GLN A 526 18.24 -29.23 -8.44
C GLN A 526 18.23 -28.05 -7.46
N GLN A 527 17.32 -27.10 -7.65
CA GLN A 527 17.21 -25.91 -6.81
C GLN A 527 16.19 -26.07 -5.67
N ARG A 528 15.50 -27.21 -5.59
CA ARG A 528 14.38 -27.48 -4.66
C ARG A 528 13.19 -26.54 -4.87
N VAL A 529 12.95 -26.12 -6.11
CA VAL A 529 11.84 -25.21 -6.45
C VAL A 529 10.52 -25.96 -6.46
N LEU A 530 10.47 -27.13 -7.11
CA LEU A 530 9.27 -27.97 -7.14
C LEU A 530 8.91 -28.44 -5.73
N ALA A 531 9.88 -28.90 -4.95
CA ALA A 531 9.67 -29.27 -3.54
C ALA A 531 9.07 -28.10 -2.73
N ALA A 532 9.59 -26.88 -2.91
CA ALA A 532 9.08 -25.71 -2.21
C ALA A 532 7.64 -25.33 -2.62
N PHE A 533 7.24 -25.60 -3.87
CA PHE A 533 5.86 -25.44 -4.32
C PHE A 533 4.94 -26.55 -3.78
N ILE A 534 5.40 -27.80 -3.76
CA ILE A 534 4.67 -28.93 -3.15
C ILE A 534 4.36 -28.63 -1.67
N ASP A 535 5.33 -28.09 -0.93
CA ASP A 535 5.11 -27.63 0.45
C ASP A 535 4.00 -26.58 0.59
N LEU A 536 3.83 -25.71 -0.42
CA LEU A 536 2.79 -24.67 -0.39
C LEU A 536 1.38 -25.22 -0.62
N LEU A 537 1.21 -26.39 -1.23
CA LEU A 537 -0.10 -27.05 -1.35
C LEU A 537 -0.69 -27.40 0.02
N ARG A 538 0.17 -27.63 1.02
CA ARG A 538 -0.22 -27.89 2.41
C ARG A 538 -0.56 -26.61 3.20
N SER A 539 -0.55 -25.44 2.56
CA SER A 539 -0.89 -24.17 3.20
C SER A 539 -2.40 -24.00 3.40
N SER A 540 -2.79 -23.25 4.41
CA SER A 540 -4.17 -22.77 4.59
C SER A 540 -4.46 -21.49 3.80
N ILE A 541 -3.46 -20.92 3.13
CA ILE A 541 -3.56 -19.64 2.42
C ILE A 541 -3.92 -19.91 0.95
N PRO A 542 -5.15 -19.56 0.49
CA PRO A 542 -5.61 -19.88 -0.87
C PRO A 542 -4.68 -19.39 -1.97
N ASP A 543 -4.14 -18.19 -1.80
CA ASP A 543 -3.20 -17.57 -2.73
C ASP A 543 -1.92 -18.37 -2.97
N ALA A 544 -1.41 -19.03 -1.93
CA ALA A 544 -0.19 -19.84 -2.01
C ALA A 544 -0.46 -21.20 -2.65
N VAL A 545 -1.56 -21.85 -2.24
CA VAL A 545 -2.03 -23.11 -2.84
C VAL A 545 -2.31 -22.90 -4.33
N HIS A 546 -2.95 -21.79 -4.69
CA HIS A 546 -3.23 -21.45 -6.07
C HIS A 546 -1.95 -21.29 -6.91
N ALA A 547 -0.94 -20.58 -6.41
CA ALA A 547 0.36 -20.47 -7.10
C ALA A 547 1.06 -21.84 -7.25
N ALA A 548 0.94 -22.70 -6.23
CA ALA A 548 1.49 -24.06 -6.26
C ALA A 548 0.79 -24.98 -7.27
N LEU A 549 -0.54 -25.01 -7.28
CA LEU A 549 -1.31 -25.78 -8.26
C LEU A 549 -0.96 -25.37 -9.69
N ARG A 550 -0.81 -24.06 -9.95
CA ARG A 550 -0.36 -23.55 -11.26
C ARG A 550 1.00 -24.11 -11.66
N PHE A 551 1.99 -24.03 -10.76
CA PHE A 551 3.35 -24.48 -11.05
C PHE A 551 3.40 -26.00 -11.25
N VAL A 552 2.78 -26.76 -10.35
CA VAL A 552 2.74 -28.24 -10.40
C VAL A 552 2.03 -28.72 -11.67
N ALA A 553 0.93 -28.09 -12.06
CA ALA A 553 0.24 -28.41 -13.31
C ALA A 553 1.15 -28.20 -14.55
N VAL A 554 1.95 -27.13 -14.57
CA VAL A 554 2.90 -26.90 -15.67
C VAL A 554 4.01 -27.96 -15.66
N VAL A 555 4.54 -28.33 -14.48
CA VAL A 555 5.56 -29.38 -14.36
C VAL A 555 5.03 -30.72 -14.89
N LEU A 556 3.86 -31.16 -14.41
CA LEU A 556 3.22 -32.42 -14.80
C LEU A 556 2.89 -32.47 -16.30
N ARG A 557 2.50 -31.33 -16.89
CA ARG A 557 2.15 -31.25 -18.32
C ARG A 557 3.35 -31.19 -19.25
N GLU A 558 4.42 -30.49 -18.87
CA GLU A 558 5.50 -30.13 -19.81
C GLU A 558 6.70 -31.08 -19.76
N LEU A 559 6.96 -31.72 -18.60
CA LEU A 559 8.15 -32.53 -18.39
C LEU A 559 7.83 -34.02 -18.40
N LYS A 560 8.54 -34.78 -19.25
CA LYS A 560 8.52 -36.26 -19.20
C LYS A 560 9.12 -36.72 -17.87
N GLY A 561 8.51 -37.71 -17.21
CA GLY A 561 8.97 -38.20 -15.89
C GLY A 561 8.53 -37.34 -14.69
N ALA A 562 7.81 -36.24 -14.92
CA ALA A 562 7.35 -35.35 -13.85
C ALA A 562 6.48 -36.03 -12.79
N ARG A 563 5.67 -37.04 -13.17
CA ARG A 563 4.79 -37.77 -12.25
C ARG A 563 5.60 -38.41 -11.12
N ARG A 564 6.60 -39.21 -11.50
CA ARG A 564 7.56 -39.84 -10.59
C ARG A 564 8.31 -38.82 -9.74
N LEU A 565 8.81 -37.74 -10.34
CA LEU A 565 9.51 -36.71 -9.58
C LEU A 565 8.59 -36.05 -8.53
N VAL A 566 7.34 -35.75 -8.89
CA VAL A 566 6.35 -35.17 -7.96
C VAL A 566 6.00 -36.18 -6.86
N GLU A 567 5.85 -37.46 -7.18
CA GLU A 567 5.62 -38.53 -6.20
C GLU A 567 6.78 -38.68 -5.23
N GLU A 568 8.02 -38.73 -5.72
CA GLU A 568 9.25 -38.81 -4.90
C GLU A 568 9.42 -37.62 -3.93
N LEU A 569 8.73 -36.50 -4.19
CA LEU A 569 8.71 -35.30 -3.37
C LEU A 569 7.46 -35.19 -2.47
N ASP A 570 6.75 -36.30 -2.23
CA ASP A 570 5.49 -36.37 -1.48
C ASP A 570 4.40 -35.45 -2.07
N GLY A 571 4.40 -35.28 -3.39
CA GLY A 571 3.50 -34.38 -4.10
C GLY A 571 2.06 -34.88 -4.17
N ILE A 572 1.86 -36.20 -4.26
CA ILE A 572 0.52 -36.82 -4.24
C ILE A 572 -0.18 -36.51 -2.92
N ASP A 573 0.47 -36.80 -1.79
CA ASP A 573 -0.03 -36.48 -0.45
C ASP A 573 -0.35 -34.99 -0.28
N ALA A 574 0.46 -34.12 -0.88
CA ALA A 574 0.24 -32.67 -0.83
C ALA A 574 -0.99 -32.23 -1.64
N LEU A 575 -1.19 -32.81 -2.83
CA LEU A 575 -2.36 -32.58 -3.66
C LEU A 575 -3.64 -33.09 -2.99
N GLU A 576 -3.61 -34.28 -2.40
CA GLU A 576 -4.73 -34.84 -1.64
C GLU A 576 -5.06 -33.96 -0.41
N ALA A 577 -4.05 -33.48 0.32
CA ALA A 577 -4.26 -32.58 1.43
C ALA A 577 -4.95 -31.27 1.00
N ALA A 578 -4.61 -30.73 -0.17
CA ALA A 578 -5.24 -29.54 -0.74
C ALA A 578 -6.67 -29.84 -1.21
N GLN A 579 -6.89 -30.96 -1.90
CA GLN A 579 -8.20 -31.44 -2.36
C GLN A 579 -9.20 -31.61 -1.22
N GLU A 580 -8.76 -32.22 -0.12
CA GLU A 580 -9.61 -32.48 1.04
C GLU A 580 -9.71 -31.32 2.02
N GLY A 581 -8.93 -30.25 1.81
CA GLY A 581 -8.85 -29.12 2.72
C GLY A 581 -8.25 -29.47 4.10
N ARG A 582 -7.43 -30.53 4.21
CA ARG A 582 -6.82 -30.99 5.47
C ARG A 582 -5.96 -29.91 6.16
N SER A 583 -5.43 -28.96 5.39
CA SER A 583 -4.64 -27.83 5.89
C SER A 583 -5.48 -26.67 6.46
N GLY A 584 -6.81 -26.78 6.47
CA GLY A 584 -7.71 -25.66 6.78
C GLY A 584 -7.92 -24.73 5.59
N LEU A 585 -7.62 -25.18 4.37
CA LEU A 585 -7.93 -24.47 3.13
C LEU A 585 -9.45 -24.45 2.89
N ASP A 586 -10.07 -23.28 3.00
CA ASP A 586 -11.48 -23.05 2.68
C ASP A 586 -11.62 -22.37 1.30
N ALA A 587 -11.39 -23.17 0.25
CA ALA A 587 -11.48 -22.71 -1.14
C ALA A 587 -11.94 -23.85 -2.08
N PRO A 588 -13.27 -24.07 -2.22
CA PRO A 588 -13.81 -25.20 -2.97
C PRO A 588 -13.35 -25.28 -4.43
N SER A 589 -13.08 -24.14 -5.07
CA SER A 589 -12.55 -24.09 -6.44
C SER A 589 -11.12 -24.64 -6.54
N LEU A 590 -10.27 -24.36 -5.55
CA LEU A 590 -8.90 -24.87 -5.50
C LEU A 590 -8.87 -26.35 -5.11
N GLN A 591 -9.74 -26.76 -4.19
CA GLN A 591 -9.94 -28.17 -3.83
C GLN A 591 -10.35 -29.01 -5.06
N ALA A 592 -11.32 -28.52 -5.83
CA ALA A 592 -11.74 -29.17 -7.07
C ALA A 592 -10.62 -29.22 -8.12
N TRP A 593 -9.78 -28.18 -8.22
CA TRP A 593 -8.64 -28.21 -9.13
C TRP A 593 -7.56 -29.21 -8.68
N ALA A 594 -7.27 -29.29 -7.39
CA ALA A 594 -6.36 -30.31 -6.87
C ALA A 594 -6.85 -31.73 -7.20
N GLN A 595 -8.15 -32.02 -7.00
CA GLN A 595 -8.77 -33.28 -7.43
C GLN A 595 -8.54 -33.56 -8.91
N GLU A 596 -8.73 -32.57 -9.77
CA GLU A 596 -8.58 -32.76 -11.22
C GLU A 596 -7.14 -33.13 -11.60
N LEU A 597 -6.13 -32.58 -10.93
CA LEU A 597 -4.74 -32.97 -11.16
C LEU A 597 -4.45 -34.38 -10.66
N VAL A 598 -5.00 -34.79 -9.51
CA VAL A 598 -4.89 -36.16 -9.01
C VAL A 598 -5.54 -37.14 -10.00
N ASP A 599 -6.77 -36.84 -10.42
CA ASP A 599 -7.52 -37.65 -11.39
C ASP A 599 -6.82 -37.79 -12.75
N GLU A 600 -6.18 -36.72 -13.23
CA GLU A 600 -5.55 -36.65 -14.56
C GLU A 600 -4.17 -37.29 -14.62
N TYR A 601 -3.38 -37.21 -13.55
CA TYR A 601 -1.99 -37.66 -13.54
C TYR A 601 -1.73 -38.89 -12.66
N TYR A 602 -2.62 -39.22 -11.73
CA TYR A 602 -2.46 -40.32 -10.76
C TYR A 602 -3.71 -41.19 -10.63
N GLY A 603 -4.68 -41.06 -11.53
CA GLY A 603 -5.86 -41.92 -11.59
C GLY A 603 -5.53 -43.32 -12.12
N ILE A 604 -6.46 -44.27 -11.90
CA ILE A 604 -6.35 -45.70 -12.29
C ILE A 604 -5.94 -45.88 -13.76
N ASP A 605 -6.36 -44.98 -14.65
CA ASP A 605 -6.07 -45.06 -16.09
C ASP A 605 -4.61 -44.66 -16.45
N CYS A 606 -3.77 -44.27 -15.48
CA CYS A 606 -2.40 -43.82 -15.72
C CYS A 606 -1.34 -44.93 -15.58
N GLU A 607 -1.66 -46.04 -14.91
CA GLU A 607 -0.72 -47.16 -14.66
C GLU A 607 -0.24 -47.82 -15.97
N ASP A 608 -1.05 -47.80 -17.03
CA ASP A 608 -0.74 -48.46 -18.31
C ASP A 608 0.24 -47.67 -19.21
N GLN A 609 0.53 -46.39 -18.92
CA GLN A 609 1.36 -45.54 -19.80
C GLN A 609 2.85 -45.52 -19.45
N GLU A 610 3.23 -45.85 -18.21
CA GLU A 610 4.63 -45.77 -17.77
C GLU A 610 5.49 -46.93 -18.31
N GLU A 611 4.89 -48.08 -18.62
CA GLU A 611 5.62 -49.23 -19.19
C GLU A 611 6.01 -49.04 -20.67
N GLU A 612 5.30 -48.22 -21.45
CA GLU A 612 5.61 -48.02 -22.88
C GLU A 612 6.75 -47.00 -23.11
N ASP A 613 6.89 -45.98 -22.26
CA ASP A 613 7.89 -44.91 -22.44
C ASP A 613 9.33 -45.37 -22.11
N ASP A 614 9.51 -46.26 -21.13
CA ASP A 614 10.81 -46.84 -20.78
C ASP A 614 11.35 -47.74 -21.90
N ASP A 615 10.46 -48.43 -22.63
CA ASP A 615 10.81 -49.28 -23.76
C ASP A 615 11.29 -48.46 -24.98
N ASP A 616 10.77 -47.24 -25.19
CA ASP A 616 11.17 -46.37 -26.28
C ASP A 616 12.51 -45.63 -26.01
N GLU A 617 12.81 -45.24 -24.75
CA GLU A 617 14.13 -44.68 -24.38
C GLU A 617 15.25 -45.74 -24.52
N LEU A 618 14.95 -47.00 -24.17
CA LEU A 618 15.83 -48.15 -24.42
C LEU A 618 16.01 -48.44 -25.92
N ARG A 619 14.95 -48.32 -26.73
CA ARG A 619 15.04 -48.52 -28.18
C ARG A 619 15.83 -47.42 -28.89
N GLU A 620 15.70 -46.15 -28.48
CA GLU A 620 16.52 -45.06 -29.03
C GLU A 620 18.00 -45.20 -28.64
N THR A 621 18.31 -45.54 -27.39
CA THR A 621 19.71 -45.78 -26.97
C THR A 621 20.33 -46.98 -27.67
N ILE A 622 19.57 -48.06 -27.93
CA ILE A 622 20.05 -49.21 -28.71
C ILE A 622 20.27 -48.84 -30.19
N LYS A 623 19.43 -47.98 -30.78
CA LYS A 623 19.57 -47.53 -32.18
C LYS A 623 20.84 -46.72 -32.42
N TYR A 624 21.23 -45.87 -31.47
CA TYR A 624 22.47 -45.09 -31.59
C TYR A 624 23.72 -45.85 -31.15
N GLY A 625 23.57 -46.99 -30.48
CA GLY A 625 24.68 -47.87 -30.08
C GLY A 625 25.10 -48.90 -31.14
N GLN A 626 24.33 -49.10 -32.21
CA GLN A 626 24.64 -50.08 -33.27
C GLN A 626 25.31 -49.49 -34.53
N ASP A 627 25.40 -48.16 -34.65
CA ASP A 627 26.08 -47.47 -35.75
C ASP A 627 27.50 -46.95 -35.36
N GLY A 628 28.06 -47.44 -34.25
CA GLY A 628 29.40 -47.11 -33.74
C GLY A 628 30.43 -48.22 -33.92
#